data_AF-A0A1H8B9T2-F1
#
_entry.id   AF-A0A1H8B9T2-F1
#
_cell.length_a   1.000
_cell.length_b   1.000
_cell.length_c   1.000
_cell.angle_alpha   90.00
_cell.angle_beta   90.00
_cell.angle_gamma   90.00
#
_symmetry.space_group_name_H-M   'P 1'
#
loop_
_entity.id
_entity.type
_entity.pdbx_description
1 polymer ?
#
loop_
_entity_poly.entity_id
_entity_poly.type
_entity_poly.pdbx_seq_one_letter_code
_entity_poly.pdbx_strand_id
1 'polypeptide(L)'
;MAYMQVPPTEQDFIFNMQGIGGIQLGKMPKNVRGLIPLKDYRHRQRFMVLPDIDRFYVYNGSLKARLRHPQSTIDIRYLLAGTNEQGFINSLFVYPMPPGGHIAERLSQVYGEPRIGLGNLGGQVVNSNHFWVTEGETEISYVGPEQSMREMGIIVFRFFYDSEALHQFTLALKR
;
A
#
# COMPACT_ATOMS: atom_id res chain seq x y z
N MET A 1 21.32 12.69 25.59
CA MET A 1 21.92 11.53 24.90
C MET A 1 21.13 11.31 23.61
N ALA A 2 21.73 11.59 22.46
CA ALA A 2 21.06 11.42 21.16
C ALA A 2 21.07 9.93 20.80
N TYR A 3 19.89 9.34 20.60
CA TYR A 3 19.76 7.99 20.06
C TYR A 3 20.35 7.99 18.63
N MET A 4 21.56 7.46 18.46
CA MET A 4 22.10 7.15 17.13
C MET A 4 21.22 6.07 16.52
N GLN A 5 20.29 6.47 15.65
CA GLN A 5 19.44 5.54 14.94
C GLN A 5 20.22 4.95 13.77
N VAL A 6 20.54 3.65 13.87
CA VAL A 6 21.16 2.84 12.79
C VAL A 6 20.35 3.04 11.50
N PRO A 7 20.95 3.42 10.35
CA PRO A 7 20.22 3.60 9.11
C PRO A 7 19.51 2.30 8.69
N PRO A 8 18.29 2.36 8.14
CA PRO A 8 17.64 1.17 7.59
C PRO A 8 18.54 0.54 6.52
N THR A 9 18.71 -0.77 6.60
CA THR A 9 19.49 -1.58 5.67
C THR A 9 18.64 -2.04 4.48
N GLU A 10 19.28 -2.49 3.39
CA GLU A 10 18.59 -2.97 2.18
C GLU A 10 17.65 -4.18 2.41
N GLN A 11 17.71 -4.84 3.57
CA GLN A 11 16.80 -5.91 3.98
C GLN A 11 15.47 -5.39 4.55
N ASP A 12 15.38 -4.09 4.87
CA ASP A 12 14.25 -3.47 5.57
C ASP A 12 13.06 -3.10 4.66
N PHE A 13 13.09 -3.47 3.38
CA PHE A 13 12.04 -3.10 2.41
C PHE A 13 11.63 -4.25 1.48
N ILE A 14 11.55 -5.47 2.00
CA ILE A 14 11.09 -6.64 1.22
C ILE A 14 9.56 -6.77 1.31
N PHE A 15 8.89 -6.89 0.16
CA PHE A 15 7.48 -7.27 0.11
C PHE A 15 7.26 -8.64 0.77
N ASN A 16 6.29 -8.69 1.67
CA ASN A 16 5.87 -9.90 2.35
C ASN A 16 4.33 -9.97 2.40
N MET A 17 3.77 -10.96 3.09
CA MET A 17 2.32 -11.17 3.13
C MET A 17 1.58 -10.06 3.89
N GLN A 18 2.26 -9.29 4.74
CA GLN A 18 1.68 -8.29 5.63
C GLN A 18 2.08 -6.84 5.28
N GLY A 19 2.88 -6.62 4.23
CA GLY A 19 3.34 -5.29 3.84
C GLY A 19 4.77 -5.27 3.29
N ILE A 20 5.56 -4.28 3.68
CA ILE A 20 6.90 -4.00 3.16
C ILE A 20 7.88 -3.84 4.32
N GLY A 21 8.79 -4.82 4.46
CA GLY A 21 9.81 -4.80 5.49
C GLY A 21 9.24 -4.58 6.89
N GLY A 22 9.65 -3.52 7.60
CA GLY A 22 9.13 -3.18 8.93
C GLY A 22 7.75 -2.52 8.95
N ILE A 23 7.20 -2.11 7.80
CA ILE A 23 5.90 -1.47 7.66
C ILE A 23 4.87 -2.55 7.33
N GLN A 24 4.14 -3.02 8.33
CA GLN A 24 3.28 -4.20 8.24
C GLN A 24 1.93 -3.98 8.93
N LEU A 25 0.93 -4.73 8.47
CA LEU A 25 -0.34 -4.91 9.18
C LEU A 25 -0.10 -5.44 10.62
N GLY A 26 -0.99 -5.08 11.54
CA GLY A 26 -0.93 -5.46 12.96
C GLY A 26 0.12 -4.73 13.79
N LYS A 27 0.95 -3.86 13.20
CA LYS A 27 1.90 -3.02 13.94
C LYS A 27 1.22 -1.73 14.42
N MET A 28 1.69 -1.17 15.53
CA MET A 28 1.34 0.20 15.91
C MET A 28 2.25 1.19 15.15
N PRO A 29 1.72 2.28 14.56
CA PRO A 29 2.52 3.24 13.80
C PRO A 29 3.71 3.82 14.57
N LYS A 30 3.56 4.08 15.88
CA LYS A 30 4.64 4.57 16.76
C LYS A 30 5.86 3.64 16.84
N ASN A 31 5.69 2.35 16.51
CA ASN A 31 6.75 1.35 16.52
C ASN A 31 7.38 1.15 15.13
N VAL A 32 6.89 1.85 14.10
CA VAL A 32 7.37 1.76 12.72
C VAL A 32 8.11 3.04 12.38
N ARG A 33 9.43 2.92 12.21
CA ARG A 33 10.26 4.08 11.88
C ARG A 33 9.87 4.69 10.53
N GLY A 34 9.79 6.01 10.48
CA GLY A 34 9.48 6.75 9.26
C GLY A 34 8.00 7.00 9.02
N LEU A 35 7.09 6.34 9.76
CA LEU A 35 5.67 6.72 9.77
C LEU A 35 5.48 7.96 10.64
N ILE A 36 4.75 8.94 10.10
CA ILE A 36 4.27 10.11 10.82
C ILE A 36 2.76 10.27 10.60
N PRO A 37 2.02 10.89 11.53
CA PRO A 37 0.60 11.17 11.31
C PRO A 37 0.38 11.97 10.02
N LEU A 38 -0.62 11.60 9.23
CA LEU A 38 -0.90 12.24 7.94
C LEU A 38 -1.24 13.73 8.11
N LYS A 39 -1.91 14.11 9.19
CA LYS A 39 -2.21 15.52 9.52
C LYS A 39 -0.96 16.41 9.62
N ASP A 40 0.16 15.82 10.04
CA ASP A 40 1.44 16.51 10.25
C ASP A 40 2.31 16.52 8.98
N TYR A 41 1.91 15.78 7.93
CA TYR A 41 2.67 15.70 6.70
C TYR A 41 2.51 16.95 5.85
N ARG A 42 3.63 17.54 5.43
CA ARG A 42 3.67 18.78 4.62
C ARG A 42 2.89 18.71 3.30
N HIS A 43 2.68 17.51 2.76
CA HIS A 43 1.96 17.28 1.51
C HIS A 43 0.63 16.56 1.71
N ARG A 44 0.02 16.64 2.90
CA ARG A 44 -1.26 15.97 3.23
C ARG A 44 -2.38 16.26 2.22
N GLN A 45 -2.40 17.45 1.63
CA GLN A 45 -3.37 17.90 0.63
C GLN A 45 -3.40 17.06 -0.65
N ARG A 46 -2.39 16.20 -0.87
CA ARG A 46 -2.37 15.26 -1.98
C ARG A 46 -3.30 14.07 -1.76
N PHE A 47 -3.74 13.84 -0.53
CA PHE A 47 -4.54 12.68 -0.14
C PHE A 47 -5.93 13.11 0.29
N MET A 48 -6.94 12.39 -0.20
CA MET A 48 -8.28 12.39 0.39
C MET A 48 -8.45 11.03 1.03
N VAL A 49 -8.61 11.00 2.36
CA VAL A 49 -8.76 9.77 3.15
C VAL A 49 -10.06 9.80 3.93
N LEU A 50 -10.68 8.63 4.10
CA LEU A 50 -11.91 8.42 4.88
C LEU A 50 -11.70 7.23 5.83
N PRO A 51 -12.37 7.19 7.00
CA PRO A 51 -13.35 8.17 7.48
C PRO A 51 -12.73 9.44 8.10
N ASP A 52 -11.53 9.34 8.66
CA ASP A 52 -10.87 10.43 9.39
C ASP A 52 -9.35 10.41 9.17
N ILE A 53 -8.78 11.59 8.88
CA ILE A 53 -7.33 11.80 8.68
C ILE A 53 -6.49 11.41 9.90
N ASP A 54 -7.07 11.48 11.11
CA ASP A 54 -6.38 11.12 12.36
C ASP A 54 -6.03 9.63 12.45
N ARG A 55 -6.70 8.78 11.66
CA ARG A 55 -6.43 7.33 11.58
C ARG A 55 -5.39 6.98 10.50
N PHE A 56 -4.81 7.97 9.83
CA PHE A 56 -3.85 7.74 8.74
C PHE A 56 -2.45 8.24 9.09
N TYR A 57 -1.48 7.45 8.66
CA TYR A 57 -0.05 7.73 8.75
C TYR A 57 0.55 7.65 7.36
N VAL A 58 1.63 8.39 7.14
CA VAL A 58 2.38 8.38 5.88
C VAL A 58 3.85 8.13 6.16
N TYR A 59 4.47 7.32 5.30
CA TYR A 59 5.91 7.12 5.35
C TYR A 59 6.64 8.35 4.81
N ASN A 60 7.39 9.03 5.67
CA ASN A 60 8.15 10.23 5.34
C ASN A 60 9.61 9.87 5.04
N GLY A 61 9.83 9.30 3.86
CA GLY A 61 11.15 8.94 3.36
C GLY A 61 11.09 8.39 1.95
N SER A 62 12.24 8.25 1.30
CA SER A 62 12.35 7.52 0.04
C SER A 62 12.16 6.02 0.32
N LEU A 63 11.29 5.38 -0.45
CA LEU A 63 10.98 3.97 -0.28
C LEU A 63 11.17 3.22 -1.60
N LYS A 64 12.01 2.19 -1.58
CA LYS A 64 12.24 1.28 -2.70
C LYS A 64 12.09 -0.15 -2.21
N ALA A 65 11.00 -0.79 -2.62
CA ALA A 65 10.66 -2.11 -2.13
C ALA A 65 11.19 -3.21 -3.07
N ARG A 66 11.74 -4.27 -2.49
CA ARG A 66 12.24 -5.45 -3.21
C ARG A 66 11.20 -6.56 -3.16
N LEU A 67 11.02 -7.27 -4.27
CA LEU A 67 10.37 -8.58 -4.24
C LEU A 67 11.43 -9.63 -3.86
N ARG A 68 11.03 -10.78 -3.29
CA ARG A 68 11.99 -11.80 -2.81
C ARG A 68 12.90 -12.36 -3.91
N HIS A 69 12.44 -12.34 -5.16
CA HIS A 69 13.28 -12.73 -6.29
C HIS A 69 14.34 -11.65 -6.58
N PRO A 70 15.61 -12.06 -6.81
CA PRO A 70 16.66 -11.10 -7.14
C PRO A 70 16.29 -10.37 -8.43
N GLN A 71 16.44 -9.04 -8.44
CA GLN A 71 16.30 -8.11 -9.57
C GLN A 71 14.95 -7.40 -9.79
N SER A 72 13.92 -7.59 -8.95
CA SER A 72 12.67 -6.85 -9.12
C SER A 72 12.40 -5.87 -7.98
N THR A 73 12.74 -4.60 -8.19
CA THR A 73 12.47 -3.48 -7.26
C THR A 73 11.31 -2.61 -7.74
N ILE A 74 10.48 -2.14 -6.81
CA ILE A 74 9.37 -1.22 -7.05
C ILE A 74 9.70 0.07 -6.31
N ASP A 75 9.92 1.15 -7.05
CA ASP A 75 10.05 2.47 -6.43
C ASP A 75 8.66 2.93 -5.97
N ILE A 76 8.57 3.47 -4.76
CA ILE A 76 7.29 3.84 -4.14
C ILE A 76 7.24 5.35 -3.98
N ARG A 77 6.22 5.96 -4.59
CA ARG A 77 5.94 7.39 -4.50
C ARG A 77 5.42 7.76 -3.12
N TYR A 78 4.42 7.02 -2.64
CA TYR A 78 3.80 7.21 -1.34
C TYR A 78 3.45 5.87 -0.72
N LEU A 79 3.53 5.79 0.61
CA LEU A 79 2.96 4.72 1.41
C LEU A 79 2.14 5.34 2.52
N LEU A 80 0.85 4.98 2.58
CA LEU A 80 -0.03 5.31 3.69
C LEU A 80 -0.36 4.06 4.49
N ALA A 81 -0.54 4.24 5.79
CA ALA A 81 -1.01 3.21 6.70
C ALA A 81 -2.27 3.73 7.39
N GLY A 82 -3.39 3.02 7.24
CA GLY A 82 -4.61 3.26 8.00
C GLY A 82 -4.62 2.39 9.24
N THR A 83 -5.18 2.92 10.33
CA THR A 83 -5.33 2.20 11.60
C THR A 83 -6.78 1.96 11.96
N ASN A 84 -7.04 0.83 12.62
CA ASN A 84 -8.31 0.58 13.30
C ASN A 84 -8.46 1.42 14.58
N GLU A 85 -9.58 1.27 15.27
CA GLU A 85 -9.90 2.02 16.49
C GLU A 85 -8.91 1.75 17.65
N GLN A 86 -8.31 0.56 17.65
CA GLN A 86 -7.30 0.17 18.65
C GLN A 86 -5.90 0.71 18.31
N GLY A 87 -5.74 1.42 17.19
CA GLY A 87 -4.50 2.06 16.77
C GLY A 87 -3.50 1.11 16.10
N PHE A 88 -3.93 -0.07 15.68
CA PHE A 88 -3.12 -1.00 14.90
C PHE A 88 -3.33 -0.75 13.41
N ILE A 89 -2.24 -0.85 12.64
CA ILE A 89 -2.28 -0.77 11.18
C ILE A 89 -3.15 -1.93 10.66
N ASN A 90 -4.27 -1.62 10.01
CA ASN A 90 -5.16 -2.61 9.41
C ASN A 90 -5.24 -2.48 7.89
N SER A 91 -4.67 -1.41 7.33
CA SER A 91 -4.56 -1.20 5.90
C SER A 91 -3.24 -0.52 5.53
N LEU A 92 -2.65 -0.95 4.41
CA LEU A 92 -1.51 -0.26 3.79
C LEU A 92 -1.87 0.08 2.35
N PHE A 93 -1.52 1.30 1.93
CA PHE A 93 -1.78 1.83 0.59
C PHE A 93 -0.45 2.26 -0.02
N VAL A 94 -0.01 1.53 -1.04
CA VAL A 94 1.30 1.72 -1.67
C VAL A 94 1.10 2.22 -3.09
N TYR A 95 1.69 3.38 -3.39
CA TYR A 95 1.59 4.06 -4.67
C TYR A 95 2.89 3.89 -5.46
N PRO A 96 3.02 2.87 -6.32
CA PRO A 96 4.22 2.61 -7.11
C PRO A 96 4.55 3.71 -8.13
N MET A 97 5.83 3.82 -8.48
CA MET A 97 6.36 4.66 -9.55
C MET A 97 7.33 3.85 -10.42
N PRO A 98 7.20 3.88 -11.76
CA PRO A 98 6.03 4.34 -12.51
C PRO A 98 4.80 3.45 -12.26
N PRO A 99 3.56 3.98 -12.40
CA PRO A 99 2.32 3.21 -12.18
C PRO A 99 2.02 2.19 -13.29
N GLY A 100 2.79 2.22 -14.38
CA GLY A 100 2.75 1.23 -15.46
C GLY A 100 4.05 0.46 -15.50
N GLY A 101 3.98 -0.87 -15.39
CA GLY A 101 5.16 -1.72 -15.38
C GLY A 101 4.89 -3.10 -14.81
N HIS A 102 4.02 -3.87 -15.48
CA HIS A 102 3.77 -5.29 -15.16
C HIS A 102 3.64 -5.59 -13.65
N ILE A 103 3.10 -4.64 -12.87
CA ILE A 103 3.13 -4.72 -11.40
C ILE A 103 2.35 -5.96 -10.95
N ALA A 104 1.19 -6.20 -11.55
CA ALA A 104 0.41 -7.40 -11.30
C ALA A 104 1.25 -8.67 -11.52
N GLU A 105 1.90 -8.82 -12.69
CA GLU A 105 2.74 -9.99 -13.00
C GLU A 105 3.89 -10.15 -12.00
N ARG A 106 4.51 -9.04 -11.60
CA ARG A 106 5.60 -9.02 -10.62
C ARG A 106 5.12 -9.41 -9.22
N LEU A 107 3.92 -9.00 -8.83
CA LEU A 107 3.30 -9.44 -7.57
C LEU A 107 2.90 -10.92 -7.65
N SER A 108 2.50 -11.42 -8.83
CA SER A 108 2.22 -12.84 -9.02
C SER A 108 3.43 -13.74 -8.76
N GLN A 109 4.65 -13.25 -9.03
CA GLN A 109 5.88 -13.97 -8.69
C GLN A 109 6.09 -14.15 -7.17
N VAL A 110 5.39 -13.36 -6.34
CA VAL A 110 5.48 -13.42 -4.88
C VAL A 110 4.28 -14.13 -4.27
N TYR A 111 3.08 -13.89 -4.80
CA TYR A 111 1.82 -14.31 -4.19
C TYR A 111 1.06 -15.38 -5.00
N GLY A 112 1.59 -15.84 -6.13
CA GLY A 112 0.92 -16.76 -7.05
C GLY A 112 -0.06 -16.06 -7.99
N GLU A 113 -0.96 -16.80 -8.63
CA GLU A 113 -1.90 -16.22 -9.59
C GLU A 113 -3.02 -15.41 -8.92
N PRO A 114 -3.30 -14.17 -9.37
CA PRO A 114 -4.39 -13.37 -8.82
C PRO A 114 -5.75 -13.85 -9.30
N ARG A 115 -6.77 -13.59 -8.48
CA ARG A 115 -8.14 -13.45 -8.98
C ARG A 115 -8.26 -12.07 -9.65
N ILE A 116 -8.85 -12.02 -10.84
CA ILE A 116 -8.97 -10.78 -11.61
C ILE A 116 -10.45 -10.37 -11.66
N GLY A 117 -10.74 -9.16 -11.19
CA GLY A 117 -12.02 -8.49 -11.36
C GLY A 117 -11.90 -7.33 -12.33
N LEU A 118 -12.92 -7.10 -13.15
CA LEU A 118 -12.98 -5.98 -14.09
C LEU A 118 -14.00 -4.96 -13.58
N GLY A 119 -13.58 -3.71 -13.37
CA GLY A 119 -14.51 -2.63 -13.06
C GLY A 119 -15.09 -2.07 -14.35
N ASN A 120 -16.42 -2.04 -14.45
CA ASN A 120 -17.13 -1.52 -15.61
C ASN A 120 -17.81 -0.19 -15.29
N LEU A 121 -17.63 0.81 -16.15
CA LEU A 121 -18.38 2.05 -16.13
C LEU A 121 -19.01 2.26 -17.51
N GLY A 122 -20.34 2.34 -17.59
CA GLY A 122 -21.04 2.52 -18.86
C GLY A 122 -20.80 1.41 -19.89
N GLY A 123 -20.52 0.18 -19.44
CA GLY A 123 -20.22 -0.96 -20.33
C GLY A 123 -18.77 -1.03 -20.83
N GLN A 124 -17.91 -0.10 -20.42
CA GLN A 124 -16.47 -0.14 -20.69
C GLN A 124 -15.71 -0.56 -19.43
N VAL A 125 -14.74 -1.46 -19.59
CA VAL A 125 -13.82 -1.83 -18.51
C VAL A 125 -12.93 -0.62 -18.23
N VAL A 126 -13.03 -0.03 -17.05
CA VAL A 126 -12.27 1.18 -16.67
C VAL A 126 -11.06 0.86 -15.77
N ASN A 127 -11.01 -0.32 -15.16
CA ASN A 127 -9.86 -0.81 -14.42
C ASN A 127 -9.82 -2.35 -14.34
N SER A 128 -8.63 -2.89 -14.12
CA SER A 128 -8.44 -4.26 -13.65
C SER A 128 -8.02 -4.26 -12.19
N ASN A 129 -8.72 -5.08 -11.41
CA ASN A 129 -8.42 -5.30 -10.01
C ASN A 129 -7.85 -6.72 -9.88
N HIS A 130 -6.58 -6.82 -9.49
CA HIS A 130 -5.91 -8.09 -9.23
C HIS A 130 -5.91 -8.33 -7.72
N PHE A 131 -6.36 -9.50 -7.27
CA PHE A 131 -6.49 -9.83 -5.85
C PHE A 131 -5.78 -11.14 -5.52
N TRP A 132 -5.00 -11.13 -4.45
CA TRP A 132 -4.39 -12.30 -3.84
C TRP A 132 -4.91 -12.43 -2.41
N VAL A 133 -5.30 -13.63 -2.02
CA VAL A 133 -5.58 -13.96 -0.62
C VAL A 133 -4.47 -14.89 -0.18
N THR A 134 -3.65 -14.43 0.75
CA THR A 134 -2.51 -15.19 1.27
C THR A 134 -2.98 -16.18 2.35
N GLU A 135 -2.18 -17.23 2.61
CA GLU A 135 -2.45 -18.19 3.69
C GLU A 135 -2.52 -17.51 5.08
N GLY A 136 -1.84 -16.37 5.25
CA GLY A 136 -1.87 -15.54 6.46
C GLY A 136 -3.06 -14.58 6.54
N GLU A 137 -4.16 -14.90 5.85
CA GLU A 137 -5.44 -14.15 5.93
C GLU A 137 -5.33 -12.67 5.53
N THR A 138 -4.29 -12.33 4.76
CA THR A 138 -4.12 -10.98 4.22
C THR A 138 -4.57 -10.96 2.77
N GLU A 139 -5.44 -10.02 2.46
CA GLU A 139 -5.79 -9.67 1.09
C GLU A 139 -4.79 -8.61 0.58
N ILE A 140 -4.24 -8.88 -0.59
CA ILE A 140 -3.37 -7.98 -1.33
C ILE A 140 -4.11 -7.67 -2.62
N SER A 141 -4.33 -6.40 -2.93
CA SER A 141 -4.94 -6.00 -4.19
C SER A 141 -4.07 -5.01 -4.95
N TYR A 142 -4.07 -5.12 -6.27
CA TYR A 142 -3.50 -4.13 -7.16
C TYR A 142 -4.61 -3.62 -8.09
N VAL A 143 -4.90 -2.33 -7.97
CA VAL A 143 -5.79 -1.61 -8.90
C VAL A 143 -4.88 -0.89 -9.87
N GLY A 144 -4.83 -1.36 -11.12
CA GLY A 144 -4.02 -0.76 -12.17
C GLY A 144 -4.82 0.23 -13.03
N PRO A 145 -4.20 1.29 -13.56
CA PRO A 145 -4.84 2.12 -14.57
C PRO A 145 -5.00 1.36 -15.89
N GLU A 146 -6.11 1.55 -16.59
CA GLU A 146 -6.16 1.24 -18.02
C GLU A 146 -5.24 2.20 -18.79
N GLN A 147 -4.68 1.75 -19.92
CA GLN A 147 -3.62 2.40 -20.72
C GLN A 147 -3.84 3.90 -21.04
N SER A 148 -5.07 4.40 -20.95
CA SER A 148 -5.46 5.80 -21.24
C SER A 148 -5.36 6.74 -20.02
N MET A 149 -5.45 6.21 -18.79
CA MET A 149 -5.37 7.01 -17.56
C MET A 149 -3.97 6.90 -16.96
N ARG A 150 -3.10 7.88 -17.23
CA ARG A 150 -1.72 7.94 -16.69
C ARG A 150 -1.61 8.02 -15.16
N GLU A 151 -2.70 7.84 -14.43
CA GLU A 151 -2.80 8.21 -13.03
C GLU A 151 -3.18 7.00 -12.16
N MET A 152 -2.10 6.38 -11.69
CA MET A 152 -1.94 5.82 -10.34
C MET A 152 -2.53 4.43 -10.11
N GLY A 153 -1.67 3.43 -10.33
CA GLY A 153 -1.86 2.12 -9.73
C GLY A 153 -1.64 2.20 -8.22
N ILE A 154 -2.38 1.40 -7.46
CA ILE A 154 -2.28 1.30 -6.01
C ILE A 154 -2.22 -0.17 -5.61
N ILE A 155 -1.28 -0.51 -4.72
CA ILE A 155 -1.22 -1.81 -4.06
C ILE A 155 -1.78 -1.64 -2.65
N VAL A 156 -2.77 -2.44 -2.27
CA VAL A 156 -3.43 -2.39 -0.96
C VAL A 156 -3.18 -3.69 -0.21
N PHE A 157 -2.83 -3.60 1.07
CA PHE A 157 -2.77 -4.73 2.01
C PHE A 157 -3.85 -4.53 3.07
N ARG A 158 -4.57 -5.59 3.42
CA ARG A 158 -5.57 -5.58 4.51
C ARG A 158 -5.82 -6.97 5.07
N PHE A 159 -6.25 -7.07 6.32
CA PHE A 159 -6.74 -8.33 6.86
C PHE A 159 -8.09 -8.68 6.21
N PHE A 160 -8.24 -9.93 5.77
CA PHE A 160 -9.41 -10.40 5.03
C PHE A 160 -10.72 -10.32 5.83
N TYR A 161 -10.65 -10.44 7.16
CA TYR A 161 -11.81 -10.41 8.06
C TYR A 161 -12.09 -9.03 8.67
N ASP A 162 -11.26 -8.02 8.38
CA ASP A 162 -11.47 -6.67 8.89
C ASP A 162 -12.48 -5.94 7.99
N SER A 163 -13.76 -6.04 8.35
CA SER A 163 -14.86 -5.38 7.65
C SER A 163 -14.71 -3.86 7.66
N GLU A 164 -14.12 -3.27 8.70
CA GLU A 164 -13.86 -1.83 8.76
C GLU A 164 -12.85 -1.44 7.67
N ALA A 165 -11.75 -2.19 7.53
CA ALA A 165 -10.78 -1.99 6.45
C ALA A 165 -11.37 -2.21 5.04
N LEU A 166 -12.36 -3.10 4.92
CA LEU A 166 -13.08 -3.35 3.67
C LEU A 166 -13.99 -2.17 3.27
N HIS A 167 -14.57 -1.46 4.24
CA HIS A 167 -15.51 -0.34 4.01
C HIS A 167 -14.84 1.02 3.75
N GLN A 168 -13.54 1.19 4.03
CA GLN A 168 -12.82 2.48 3.89
C GLN A 168 -12.54 2.94 2.44
N PHE A 169 -13.23 2.39 1.44
CA PHE A 169 -13.03 2.77 0.04
C PHE A 169 -13.76 4.08 -0.34
N THR A 170 -13.09 5.21 -0.13
CA THR A 170 -12.99 6.30 -1.14
C THR A 170 -11.68 7.07 -0.93
N LEU A 171 -10.57 6.49 -1.37
CA LEU A 171 -9.29 7.19 -1.49
C LEU A 171 -9.18 7.75 -2.92
N ALA A 172 -9.55 9.02 -3.09
CA ALA A 172 -9.23 9.75 -4.31
C ALA A 172 -7.98 10.59 -4.05
N LEU A 173 -6.89 10.35 -4.79
CA LEU A 173 -5.84 11.37 -4.85
C LEU A 173 -6.44 12.57 -5.59
N LYS A 174 -6.43 13.73 -4.93
CA LYS A 174 -6.94 14.96 -5.53
C LYS A 174 -5.96 15.41 -6.62
N ARG A 175 -6.45 15.56 -7.85
CA ARG A 175 -5.70 16.14 -8.98
C ARG A 175 -5.23 17.55 -8.67
#